data_AF-A0A151R9U5-F1
#
_entry.id   AF-A0A151R9U5-F1
#
_cell.length_a   1.000
_cell.length_b   1.000
_cell.length_c   1.000
_cell.angle_alpha   90.00
_cell.angle_beta   90.00
_cell.angle_gamma   90.00
#
_symmetry.space_group_name_H-M   'P 1'
#
loop_
_entity.id
_entity.type
_entity.pdbx_description
1 polymer ?
#
loop_
_entity_poly.entity_id
_entity_poly.type
_entity_poly.pdbx_seq_one_letter_code
_entity_poly.pdbx_strand_id
1 'polypeptide(L)'
;DNSWFLDSGASHHVTNDINCLFISSNYTGSDQLHVANSKVLFIKHFGSTNLVTPNISLRLSNILHVPSATQNLISISQLCKTNSVLLNFSLGTLR
;
A
#
# COMPACT_ATOMS: atom_id res chain seq x y z
N ASP A 1 -6.78 -9.39 -9.61
CA ASP A 1 -7.22 -9.56 -8.22
C ASP A 1 -6.88 -8.25 -7.49
N ASN A 2 -7.88 -7.54 -6.95
CA ASN A 2 -7.70 -6.23 -6.30
C ASN A 2 -7.47 -6.36 -4.79
N SER A 3 -7.21 -7.57 -4.32
CA SER A 3 -6.89 -7.85 -2.92
C SER A 3 -5.64 -7.10 -2.47
N TRP A 4 -5.73 -6.50 -1.28
CA TRP A 4 -4.61 -5.81 -0.62
C TRP A 4 -3.97 -6.73 0.43
N PHE A 5 -2.65 -6.81 0.41
CA PHE A 5 -1.87 -7.64 1.35
C PHE A 5 -1.14 -6.76 2.35
N LEU A 6 -1.35 -7.03 3.65
CA LEU A 6 -0.58 -6.40 4.72
C LEU A 6 0.84 -6.94 4.71
N ASP A 7 1.81 -6.05 4.57
CA ASP A 7 3.23 -6.40 4.48
C ASP A 7 4.04 -5.60 5.52
N SER A 8 4.72 -6.34 6.39
CA SER A 8 5.62 -5.77 7.41
C SER A 8 6.98 -5.36 6.84
N GLY A 9 7.40 -5.96 5.72
CA GLY A 9 8.64 -5.64 5.01
C GLY A 9 8.48 -4.49 4.01
N ALA A 10 7.26 -4.14 3.62
CA ALA A 10 7.00 -3.01 2.74
C ALA A 10 7.23 -1.67 3.44
N SER A 11 8.04 -0.81 2.83
CA SER A 11 8.24 0.58 3.28
C SER A 11 7.14 1.54 2.81
N HIS A 12 6.45 1.19 1.72
CA HIS A 12 5.42 2.00 1.08
C HIS A 12 4.18 1.16 0.75
N HIS A 13 3.01 1.82 0.71
CA HIS A 13 1.85 1.23 0.05
C HIS A 13 2.09 1.19 -1.47
N VAL A 14 1.73 0.09 -2.13
CA VAL A 14 1.94 -0.10 -3.58
C VAL A 14 0.67 -0.64 -4.22
N THR A 15 0.32 -0.13 -5.39
CA THR A 15 -0.73 -0.71 -6.23
C THR A 15 -0.37 -0.66 -7.71
N ASN A 16 -0.86 -1.61 -8.50
CA ASN A 16 -0.81 -1.56 -9.95
C ASN A 16 -2.07 -1.00 -10.60
N ASP A 17 -3.13 -0.75 -9.81
CA ASP A 17 -4.41 -0.28 -10.30
C ASP A 17 -4.61 1.19 -9.94
N ILE A 18 -4.53 2.05 -10.96
CA ILE A 18 -4.72 3.49 -10.81
C ILE A 18 -6.14 3.85 -10.33
N ASN A 19 -7.14 3.01 -10.62
CA ASN A 19 -8.54 3.28 -10.25
C ASN A 19 -8.78 3.12 -8.75
N CYS A 20 -7.86 2.49 -8.03
CA CYS A 20 -7.92 2.38 -6.58
C CYS A 20 -7.53 3.70 -5.87
N LEU A 21 -7.08 4.71 -6.61
CA LEU A 21 -6.50 5.93 -6.05
C LEU A 21 -7.38 7.16 -6.27
N PHE A 22 -7.57 7.93 -5.21
CA PHE A 22 -7.77 9.37 -5.34
C PHE A 22 -6.41 9.99 -5.67
N ILE A 23 -6.19 10.24 -6.96
CA ILE A 23 -4.93 10.77 -7.49
C ILE A 23 -4.72 12.20 -6.99
N SER A 24 -3.57 12.44 -6.36
CA SER A 24 -3.18 13.80 -5.96
C SER A 24 -2.43 14.54 -7.07
N SER A 25 -1.62 13.84 -7.87
CA SER A 25 -0.91 14.40 -9.03
C SER A 25 -0.21 13.32 -9.85
N ASN A 26 0.31 13.69 -11.03
CA ASN A 26 1.33 12.89 -11.72
C ASN A 26 2.61 12.86 -10.89
N TYR A 27 3.29 11.71 -10.89
CA TYR A 27 4.60 11.60 -10.26
C TYR A 27 5.67 12.04 -11.27
N THR A 28 6.37 13.14 -10.97
CA THR A 28 7.40 13.74 -11.84
C THR A 28 8.83 13.45 -11.38
N GLY A 29 9.00 12.72 -10.28
CA GLY A 29 10.32 12.38 -9.75
C GLY A 29 10.97 11.20 -10.48
N SER A 30 12.25 10.97 -10.16
CA SER A 30 13.02 9.83 -10.67
C SER A 30 13.15 8.71 -9.64
N ASP A 31 12.33 8.71 -8.58
CA ASP A 31 12.43 7.68 -7.55
C ASP A 31 12.09 6.30 -8.14
N GLN A 32 12.87 5.33 -7.70
CA GLN A 32 12.77 3.95 -8.10
C GLN A 32 12.32 3.14 -6.90
N LEU A 33 11.34 2.25 -7.10
CA LEU A 33 10.98 1.29 -6.07
C LEU A 33 11.93 0.10 -6.18
N HIS A 34 12.72 -0.12 -5.12
CA HIS A 34 13.61 -1.27 -5.00
C HIS A 34 12.84 -2.42 -4.34
N VAL A 35 12.75 -3.56 -5.04
CA VAL A 35 12.16 -4.79 -4.52
C VAL A 35 13.23 -5.85 -4.26
N ALA A 36 12.90 -6.84 -3.43
CA ALA A 36 13.84 -7.85 -2.90
C ALA A 36 14.61 -8.63 -3.99
N ASN A 37 14.06 -8.74 -5.20
CA ASN A 37 14.72 -9.37 -6.35
C ASN A 37 15.66 -8.42 -7.13
N SER A 38 16.07 -7.30 -6.51
CA SER A 38 16.91 -6.26 -7.11
C SER A 38 16.34 -5.62 -8.38
N LYS A 39 15.06 -5.86 -8.69
CA LYS A 39 14.38 -5.19 -9.79
C LYS A 39 14.01 -3.78 -9.37
N VAL A 40 14.19 -2.87 -10.30
CA VAL A 40 13.69 -1.50 -10.21
C VAL A 40 12.30 -1.45 -10.80
N LEU A 41 11.33 -0.94 -10.04
CA LEU A 41 9.99 -0.66 -10.55
C LEU A 41 9.76 0.85 -10.63
N PHE A 42 9.14 1.28 -11.73
CA PHE A 42 8.89 2.70 -11.99
C PHE A 42 7.57 3.14 -11.37
N ILE A 43 7.65 4.23 -10.61
CA ILE A 43 6.49 4.91 -10.04
C ILE A 43 5.92 5.84 -11.12
N LYS A 44 4.61 5.77 -11.35
CA LYS A 44 3.91 6.60 -12.35
C LYS A 44 3.04 7.68 -11.72
N HIS A 45 2.40 7.35 -10.60
CA HIS A 45 1.53 8.25 -9.86
C HIS A 45 1.68 7.97 -8.36
N PHE A 46 1.16 8.87 -7.55
CA PHE A 46 0.88 8.58 -6.16
C PHE A 46 -0.48 9.15 -5.77
N GLY A 47 -1.06 8.61 -4.71
CA GLY A 47 -2.36 9.04 -4.26
C GLY A 47 -2.72 8.50 -2.89
N SER A 48 -4.01 8.48 -2.60
CA SER A 48 -4.55 7.95 -1.36
C SER A 48 -5.85 7.20 -1.60
N THR A 49 -6.22 6.35 -0.65
CA THR A 49 -7.51 5.67 -0.64
C THR A 49 -7.94 5.38 0.78
N ASN A 50 -9.20 4.97 0.95
CA ASN A 50 -9.72 4.54 2.24
C ASN A 50 -10.06 3.05 2.18
N LEU A 51 -9.53 2.26 3.11
CA LEU A 51 -9.96 0.90 3.38
C LEU A 51 -11.17 0.97 4.30
N VAL A 52 -12.35 0.77 3.73
CA VAL A 52 -13.61 0.80 4.46
C VAL A 52 -14.01 -0.62 4.83
N THR A 53 -14.14 -0.86 6.12
CA THR A 53 -14.82 -2.03 6.70
C THR A 53 -16.11 -1.56 7.37
N PRO A 54 -17.05 -2.46 7.71
CA PRO A 54 -18.30 -2.06 8.37
C PRO A 54 -18.10 -1.24 9.65
N ASN A 55 -16.98 -1.43 10.36
CA ASN A 55 -16.73 -0.83 11.67
C ASN A 55 -15.64 0.25 11.66
N ILE A 56 -14.76 0.26 10.65
CA ILE A 56 -13.57 1.12 10.62
C ILE A 56 -13.30 1.57 9.19
N SER A 57 -12.98 2.84 9.02
CA SER A 57 -12.40 3.39 7.79
C SER A 57 -10.94 3.78 8.07
N LEU A 58 -10.00 3.12 7.40
CA LEU A 58 -8.56 3.39 7.52
C LEU A 58 -8.05 4.10 6.27
N ARG A 59 -7.32 5.19 6.45
CA ARG A 59 -6.71 5.93 5.35
C ARG A 59 -5.37 5.31 4.96
N LEU A 60 -5.20 5.04 3.67
CA LEU A 60 -3.90 4.78 3.06
C LEU A 60 -3.45 6.07 2.34
N SER A 61 -2.36 6.67 2.82
CA SER A 61 -1.77 7.88 2.25
C SER A 61 -0.45 7.57 1.55
N ASN A 62 -0.08 8.33 0.52
CA ASN A 62 1.19 8.18 -0.20
C ASN A 62 1.35 6.79 -0.85
N ILE A 63 0.27 6.29 -1.45
CA ILE A 63 0.29 5.03 -2.19
C ILE A 63 1.03 5.24 -3.50
N LEU A 64 2.01 4.39 -3.78
CA LEU A 64 2.76 4.39 -5.02
C LEU A 64 2.04 3.56 -6.08
N HIS A 65 1.70 4.19 -7.20
CA HIS A 65 1.18 3.48 -8.37
C HIS A 65 2.34 2.98 -9.24
N VAL A 66 2.46 1.66 -9.30
CA VAL A 66 3.52 0.93 -9.99
C VAL A 66 2.85 -0.10 -10.91
N PRO A 67 2.66 0.20 -12.21
CA PRO A 67 1.90 -0.68 -13.12
C PRO A 67 2.47 -2.10 -13.24
N SER A 68 3.77 -2.25 -13.02
CA SER A 68 4.47 -3.54 -13.09
C SER A 68 4.47 -4.33 -11.79
N ALA A 69 3.84 -3.82 -10.73
CA ALA A 69 3.65 -4.56 -9.49
C ALA A 69 2.65 -5.71 -9.71
N THR A 70 2.94 -6.85 -9.07
CA THR A 70 2.11 -8.05 -9.19
C THR A 70 1.05 -8.16 -8.10
N GLN A 71 1.19 -7.40 -7.01
CA GLN A 71 0.28 -7.40 -5.86
C GLN A 71 0.13 -5.98 -5.29
N ASN A 72 -1.02 -5.72 -4.69
CA ASN A 72 -1.27 -4.50 -3.93
C ASN A 72 -0.78 -4.71 -2.49
N LEU A 73 0.14 -3.87 -2.03
CA LEU A 73 0.77 -4.01 -0.72
C LEU A 73 0.38 -2.85 0.18
N ILE A 74 0.05 -3.18 1.43
CA ILE A 74 -0.14 -2.23 2.51
C ILE A 74 1.08 -2.29 3.41
N SER A 75 1.91 -1.24 3.43
CA SER A 75 2.92 -1.09 4.47
C SER A 75 2.25 -0.97 5.83
N ILE A 76 2.46 -1.96 6.71
CA ILE A 76 1.93 -1.93 8.08
C ILE A 76 2.45 -0.70 8.82
N SER A 77 3.72 -0.36 8.63
CA SER A 77 4.33 0.78 9.31
C SER A 77 3.69 2.12 8.92
N GLN A 78 3.37 2.34 7.64
CA GLN A 78 2.68 3.54 7.19
C GLN A 78 1.22 3.54 7.62
N LEU A 79 0.53 2.40 7.53
CA LEU A 79 -0.87 2.28 7.96
C LEU A 79 -1.03 2.69 9.43
N CYS A 80 -0.20 2.13 10.31
CA CYS A 80 -0.25 2.40 11.74
C CYS A 80 0.04 3.88 12.05
N LYS A 81 1.05 4.46 11.39
CA LYS A 81 1.41 5.88 11.53
C LYS A 81 0.29 6.81 11.08
N THR A 82 -0.27 6.59 9.89
CA THR A 82 -1.31 7.46 9.31
C THR A 82 -2.60 7.45 10.12
N ASN A 83 -2.97 6.30 10.69
CA ASN A 83 -4.25 6.13 11.38
C ASN A 83 -4.14 6.17 12.90
N SER A 84 -2.93 6.31 13.47
CA SER A 84 -2.68 6.20 14.91
C SER A 84 -3.26 4.91 15.51
N VAL A 85 -3.04 3.78 14.81
CA VAL A 85 -3.53 2.46 15.21
C VAL A 85 -2.38 1.51 15.54
N LEU A 86 -2.67 0.48 16.33
CA LEU A 86 -1.78 -0.63 16.61
C LEU A 86 -2.31 -1.88 15.91
N LEU A 87 -1.39 -2.66 15.32
CA LEU A 87 -1.69 -3.94 14.74
C LEU A 87 -1.19 -5.05 15.67
N ASN A 88 -2.11 -5.88 16.18
CA ASN A 88 -1.78 -6.99 17.06
C ASN A 88 -1.90 -8.31 16.31
N PHE A 89 -0.89 -9.17 16.48
CA PHE A 89 -0.91 -10.54 15.98
C PHE A 89 -1.19 -11.49 17.14
N SER A 90 -2.19 -12.35 16.98
CA SER A 90 -2.48 -13.44 17.90
C SER A 90 -2.49 -14.76 17.15
N LEU A 91 -2.14 -15.83 17.85
CA LEU A 91 -2.29 -17.18 17.29
C LEU A 91 -3.78 -17.42 17.07
N GLY A 92 -4.16 -17.66 15.83
CA GLY A 92 -5.48 -18.18 15.51
C GLY A 92 -5.53 -19.64 15.94
N THR A 93 -6.20 -19.95 17.06
CA THR A 93 -6.65 -21.32 17.29
C THR A 93 -7.70 -21.62 16.23
N LEU A 94 -7.36 -22.47 15.26
CA LEU A 94 -8.36 -23.10 14.40
C LEU A 94 -9.35 -23.82 15.34
N ARG A 95 -10.60 -23.36 15.36
CA ARG A 95 -11.72 -24.10 15.94
C ARG A 95 -12.36 -24.94 14.86
#